data_AF-A0A3L9GCK0-F1
#
_entry.id   AF-A0A3L9GCK0-F1
#
_cell.length_a   1.000
_cell.length_b   1.000
_cell.length_c   1.000
_cell.angle_alpha   90.00
_cell.angle_beta   90.00
_cell.angle_gamma   90.00
#
_symmetry.space_group_name_H-M   'P 1'
#
loop_
_entity.id
_entity.type
_entity.pdbx_description
1 polymer ?
#
loop_
_entity_poly.entity_id
_entity_poly.type
_entity_poly.pdbx_seq_one_letter_code
_entity_poly.pdbx_strand_id
1 'polypeptide(L)'
;CQALMSEPDLLILDEPFDGLDVASRQQLAERLASLHQSGITLVLVLNRFDEIPEFVQFAGVLADCTLAETGAKEELLQQALVAQLAHSEQLEGVQLPEPDEPSARHALPTNEPRIVLNNGVVSYNDRPILNNLSWQVNPGEHWQIVGPNGAGKSTLLSLITGDHPQGYSNDLTLFGRRRGSGETIWDIKKHIGYVSSSLHLDYRVST
;
A
#
# COMPACT_ATOMS: atom_id res chain seq x y z
N CYS A 1 16.33 12.45 -1.49
CA CYS A 1 17.28 13.53 -1.84
C CYS A 1 18.44 13.68 -0.84
N GLN A 2 18.27 13.42 0.46
CA GLN A 2 19.35 13.59 1.44
C GLN A 2 20.58 12.69 1.17
N ALA A 3 20.38 11.45 0.72
CA ALA A 3 21.47 10.51 0.38
C ALA A 3 22.32 10.93 -0.83
N LEU A 4 21.84 11.83 -1.69
CA LEU A 4 22.58 12.30 -2.87
C LEU A 4 23.43 13.55 -2.57
N MET A 5 23.26 14.17 -1.40
CA MET A 5 23.99 15.39 -1.03
C MET A 5 25.47 15.16 -0.76
N SER A 6 25.88 13.91 -0.54
CA SER A 6 27.27 13.52 -0.25
C SER A 6 28.05 13.04 -1.48
N GLU A 7 27.49 13.16 -2.69
CA GLU A 7 28.10 12.69 -3.95
C GLU A 7 28.71 11.27 -3.84
N PRO A 8 27.92 10.25 -3.46
CA PRO A 8 28.46 8.92 -3.20
C PRO A 8 28.88 8.21 -4.50
N ASP A 9 29.96 7.43 -4.43
CA ASP A 9 30.38 6.52 -5.50
C ASP A 9 29.44 5.29 -5.63
N LEU A 10 28.77 4.92 -4.53
CA LEU A 10 27.84 3.80 -4.42
C LEU A 10 26.58 4.21 -3.66
N LEU A 11 25.42 3.98 -4.27
CA LEU A 11 24.12 4.19 -3.64
C LEU A 11 23.38 2.85 -3.53
N ILE A 12 23.04 2.48 -2.29
CA ILE A 12 22.22 1.30 -1.98
C ILE A 12 20.82 1.78 -1.63
N LEU A 13 19.80 1.22 -2.28
CA LEU A 13 18.41 1.55 -2.06
C LEU A 13 17.63 0.29 -1.71
N ASP A 14 16.99 0.31 -0.54
CA ASP A 14 16.12 -0.75 -0.08
C ASP A 14 14.66 -0.42 -0.45
N GLU A 15 14.03 -1.30 -1.24
CA GLU A 15 12.65 -1.19 -1.71
C GLU A 15 12.24 0.23 -2.22
N PRO A 16 13.02 0.86 -3.13
CA PRO A 16 12.85 2.27 -3.49
C PRO A 16 11.50 2.63 -4.11
N PHE A 17 10.77 1.65 -4.64
CA PHE A 17 9.49 1.85 -5.32
C PHE A 17 8.26 1.63 -4.43
N ASP A 18 8.45 1.16 -3.19
CA ASP A 18 7.31 0.82 -2.34
C ASP A 18 6.46 2.06 -1.99
N GLY A 19 5.15 1.89 -1.96
CA GLY A 19 4.18 2.96 -1.72
C GLY A 19 4.06 4.02 -2.85
N LEU A 20 4.71 3.82 -3.99
CA LEU A 20 4.60 4.73 -5.14
C LEU A 20 3.45 4.35 -6.08
N ASP A 21 2.72 5.36 -6.57
CA ASP A 21 1.83 5.16 -7.72
C ASP A 21 2.63 4.97 -9.02
N VAL A 22 1.95 4.50 -10.07
CA VAL A 22 2.56 4.16 -11.37
C VAL A 22 3.40 5.31 -11.95
N ALA A 23 2.90 6.55 -11.89
CA ALA A 23 3.63 7.70 -12.44
C ALA A 23 4.84 8.05 -11.59
N SER A 24 4.69 8.03 -10.26
CA SER A 24 5.79 8.27 -9.32
C SER A 24 6.91 7.21 -9.44
N ARG A 25 6.54 5.94 -9.61
CA ARG A 25 7.48 4.83 -9.86
C ARG A 25 8.27 5.04 -11.14
N GLN A 26 7.61 5.45 -12.23
CA GLN A 26 8.28 5.78 -13.48
C GLN A 26 9.26 6.95 -13.32
N GLN A 27 8.84 8.04 -12.66
CA GLN A 27 9.71 9.19 -12.42
C GLN A 27 10.95 8.83 -11.60
N LEU A 28 10.81 7.95 -10.60
CA LEU A 28 11.95 7.49 -9.81
C LEU A 28 12.88 6.62 -10.65
N ALA A 29 12.34 5.69 -11.46
CA ALA A 29 13.14 4.86 -12.35
C ALA A 29 13.97 5.69 -13.35
N GLU A 30 13.38 6.73 -13.94
CA GLU A 30 14.07 7.67 -14.82
C GLU A 30 15.21 8.43 -14.10
N ARG A 31 14.97 8.85 -12.85
CA ARG A 31 16.02 9.50 -12.04
C ARG A 31 17.17 8.55 -11.71
N LEU A 32 16.88 7.31 -11.34
CA LEU A 32 17.90 6.29 -11.08
C LEU A 32 18.74 6.02 -12.33
N ALA A 33 18.10 5.96 -13.51
CA ALA A 33 18.81 5.81 -14.78
C ALA A 33 19.77 6.99 -15.03
N SER A 34 19.34 8.23 -14.75
CA SER A 34 20.20 9.41 -14.88
C SER A 34 21.40 9.38 -13.93
N LEU A 35 21.24 8.90 -12.69
CA LEU A 35 22.33 8.77 -11.72
C LEU A 35 23.35 7.70 -12.14
N HIS A 36 22.86 6.60 -12.69
CA HIS A 36 23.73 5.59 -13.30
C HIS A 36 24.55 6.18 -14.45
N GLN A 37 23.92 6.95 -15.35
CA GLN A 37 24.60 7.61 -16.47
C GLN A 37 25.65 8.64 -16.01
N SER A 38 25.50 9.25 -14.84
CA SER A 38 26.50 10.14 -14.27
C SER A 38 27.68 9.42 -13.60
N GLY A 39 27.71 8.08 -13.63
CA GLY A 39 28.80 7.25 -13.12
C GLY A 39 28.62 6.71 -11.71
N ILE A 40 27.46 6.94 -11.08
CA ILE A 40 27.18 6.40 -9.73
C ILE A 40 26.86 4.91 -9.85
N THR A 41 27.48 4.09 -9.01
CA THR A 41 27.13 2.67 -8.90
C THR A 41 25.86 2.51 -8.06
N LEU A 42 24.88 1.75 -8.57
CA LEU A 42 23.60 1.54 -7.89
C LEU A 42 23.43 0.08 -7.49
N VAL A 43 22.97 -0.15 -6.26
CA VAL A 43 22.48 -1.45 -5.78
C VAL A 43 21.05 -1.26 -5.31
N LEU A 44 20.13 -2.02 -5.90
CA LEU A 44 18.70 -1.95 -5.62
C LEU A 44 18.26 -3.28 -5.00
N VAL A 45 17.62 -3.23 -3.83
CA VAL A 45 16.90 -4.37 -3.25
C VAL A 45 15.44 -4.22 -3.65
N LEU A 46 14.91 -5.20 -4.38
CA LEU A 46 13.57 -5.18 -4.96
C LEU A 46 12.83 -6.47 -4.60
N ASN A 47 11.52 -6.37 -4.36
CA ASN A 47 10.68 -7.50 -3.98
C ASN A 47 9.88 -8.10 -5.14
N ARG A 48 9.96 -7.48 -6.32
CA ARG A 48 9.09 -7.77 -7.45
C ARG A 48 9.86 -7.66 -8.75
N PHE A 49 9.75 -8.67 -9.62
CA PHE A 49 10.51 -8.71 -10.87
C PHE A 49 10.10 -7.62 -11.87
N ASP A 50 8.83 -7.20 -11.85
CA ASP A 50 8.31 -6.15 -12.73
C ASP A 50 8.84 -4.75 -12.39
N GLU A 51 9.52 -4.58 -11.25
CA GLU A 51 10.07 -3.29 -10.81
C GLU A 51 11.54 -3.09 -11.18
N ILE A 52 12.19 -4.13 -11.71
CA ILE A 52 13.60 -4.06 -12.12
C ILE A 52 13.74 -3.04 -13.25
N PRO A 53 14.47 -1.92 -13.04
CA PRO A 53 14.65 -0.93 -14.09
C PRO A 53 15.41 -1.48 -15.31
N GLU A 54 15.10 -0.98 -16.50
CA GLU A 54 15.72 -1.48 -17.75
C GLU A 54 17.25 -1.36 -17.75
N PHE A 55 17.80 -0.29 -17.16
CA PHE A 55 19.24 -0.05 -17.10
C PHE A 55 20.00 -1.03 -16.21
N VAL A 56 19.30 -1.84 -15.38
CA VAL A 56 19.94 -2.87 -14.55
C VAL A 56 20.46 -3.99 -15.44
N GLN A 57 21.77 -4.19 -15.40
CA GLN A 57 22.49 -5.20 -16.20
C GLN A 57 22.72 -6.50 -15.45
N PHE A 58 22.94 -6.43 -14.14
CA PHE A 58 23.22 -7.58 -13.28
C PHE A 58 22.17 -7.71 -12.20
N ALA A 59 21.80 -8.94 -11.87
CA ALA A 59 20.85 -9.26 -10.82
C ALA A 59 21.39 -10.42 -9.97
N GLY A 60 20.86 -10.53 -8.77
CA GLY A 60 21.05 -11.72 -7.93
C GLY A 60 19.78 -12.02 -7.16
N VAL A 61 19.54 -13.31 -6.90
CA VAL A 61 18.36 -13.78 -6.18
C VAL A 61 18.77 -14.15 -4.77
N LEU A 62 18.17 -13.49 -3.78
CA LEU A 62 18.36 -13.80 -2.38
C LEU A 62 17.27 -14.80 -1.93
N ALA A 63 17.69 -15.99 -1.50
CA ALA A 63 16.83 -17.04 -0.96
C ALA A 63 17.51 -17.70 0.25
N ASP A 64 16.74 -18.02 1.30
CA ASP A 64 17.27 -18.62 2.53
C ASP A 64 18.49 -17.88 3.14
N CYS A 65 18.46 -16.55 3.11
CA CYS A 65 19.56 -15.69 3.53
C CYS A 65 20.88 -15.90 2.75
N THR A 66 20.80 -16.50 1.56
CA THR A 66 21.94 -16.72 0.66
C THR A 66 21.68 -16.13 -0.72
N LEU A 67 22.73 -15.63 -1.35
CA LEU A 67 22.66 -15.17 -2.73
C LEU A 67 22.75 -16.40 -3.64
N ALA A 68 21.59 -16.98 -3.94
CA ALA A 68 21.47 -18.29 -4.58
C ALA A 68 21.95 -18.27 -6.03
N GLU A 69 21.62 -17.22 -6.77
CA GLU A 69 21.98 -17.03 -8.18
C GLU A 69 22.45 -15.59 -8.40
N THR A 70 23.43 -15.40 -9.30
CA THR A 70 23.92 -14.08 -9.71
C THR A 70 24.35 -14.11 -11.17
N GLY A 71 24.09 -13.06 -11.92
CA GLY A 71 24.56 -12.96 -13.29
C GLY A 71 23.96 -11.80 -14.05
N ALA A 72 24.07 -11.86 -15.38
CA ALA A 72 23.37 -10.94 -16.25
C ALA A 72 21.85 -11.10 -16.04
N LYS A 73 21.14 -9.98 -15.91
CA LYS A 73 19.68 -9.95 -15.67
C LYS A 73 18.92 -10.84 -16.66
N GLU A 74 19.26 -10.75 -17.95
CA GLU A 74 18.58 -11.48 -19.02
C GLU A 74 18.71 -13.00 -18.88
N GLU A 75 19.92 -13.48 -18.55
CA GLU A 75 20.18 -14.91 -18.35
C GLU A 75 19.51 -15.41 -17.07
N LEU A 76 19.58 -14.61 -16.00
CA LEU A 76 19.02 -14.96 -14.70
C LEU A 76 17.50 -15.07 -14.75
N LEU A 77 16.80 -14.13 -15.42
CA LEU A 77 15.34 -14.16 -15.57
C LEU A 77 14.84 -15.34 -16.42
N GLN A 78 15.71 -15.96 -17.23
CA GLN A 78 15.38 -17.14 -18.03
C GLN A 78 15.56 -18.46 -17.27
N GLN A 79 16.23 -18.47 -16.12
CA GLN A 79 16.44 -19.68 -15.34
C GLN A 79 15.11 -20.20 -14.77
N ALA A 80 14.91 -21.52 -14.79
CA ALA A 80 13.65 -22.14 -14.39
C ALA A 80 13.23 -21.84 -12.94
N LEU A 81 14.20 -21.73 -12.01
CA LEU A 81 13.93 -21.37 -10.62
C LEU A 81 13.44 -19.92 -10.48
N VAL A 82 14.08 -18.99 -11.21
CA VAL A 82 13.69 -17.58 -11.22
C VAL A 82 12.35 -17.40 -11.92
N ALA A 83 12.13 -18.13 -13.01
CA ALA A 83 10.83 -18.18 -13.68
C ALA A 83 9.74 -18.70 -12.73
N GLN A 84 9.99 -19.76 -11.96
CA GLN A 84 9.05 -20.25 -10.94
C GLN A 84 8.77 -19.22 -9.84
N LEU A 85 9.79 -18.51 -9.34
CA LEU A 85 9.60 -17.44 -8.36
C LEU A 85 8.76 -16.28 -8.94
N ALA A 86 9.05 -15.85 -10.16
CA ALA A 86 8.29 -14.83 -10.86
C ALA A 86 6.84 -15.25 -11.14
N HIS A 87 6.61 -16.54 -11.42
CA HIS A 87 5.26 -17.08 -11.59
C HIS A 87 4.54 -17.24 -10.25
N SER A 88 5.25 -17.50 -9.15
CA SER A 88 4.66 -17.54 -7.81
C SER A 88 4.17 -16.16 -7.33
N GLU A 89 4.72 -15.05 -7.83
CA GLU A 89 4.15 -13.71 -7.60
C GLU A 89 2.74 -13.58 -8.22
N GLN A 90 2.50 -14.30 -9.31
CA GLN A 90 1.20 -14.44 -9.97
C GLN A 90 0.46 -15.60 -9.32
N LEU A 91 -0.02 -15.40 -8.09
CA LEU A 91 -0.73 -16.40 -7.27
C LEU A 91 -2.06 -16.86 -7.91
N GLU A 92 -2.01 -17.63 -9.01
CA GLU A 92 -3.14 -18.41 -9.52
C GLU A 92 -3.22 -19.73 -8.74
N GLY A 93 -4.22 -19.86 -7.87
CA GLY A 93 -4.53 -21.13 -7.20
C GLY A 93 -4.06 -21.29 -5.75
N VAL A 94 -3.68 -20.21 -5.07
CA VAL A 94 -3.49 -20.25 -3.61
C VAL A 94 -4.79 -20.65 -2.94
N GLN A 95 -4.78 -21.79 -2.25
CA GLN A 95 -5.85 -22.13 -1.34
C GLN A 95 -5.75 -21.24 -0.10
N LEU A 96 -6.72 -20.33 0.05
CA LEU A 96 -6.85 -19.55 1.27
C LEU A 96 -7.06 -20.51 2.45
N PRO A 97 -6.41 -20.29 3.60
CA PRO A 97 -6.66 -21.08 4.79
C PRO A 97 -8.15 -21.00 5.17
N GLU A 98 -8.68 -22.08 5.76
CA GLU A 98 -10.03 -22.01 6.32
C GLU A 98 -10.06 -20.90 7.38
N PRO A 99 -11.06 -20.00 7.32
CA PRO A 99 -11.16 -18.93 8.29
C PRO A 99 -11.34 -19.52 9.68
N ASP A 100 -10.58 -19.02 10.66
CA ASP A 100 -10.78 -19.38 12.07
C ASP A 100 -12.26 -19.23 12.45
N GLU A 101 -12.78 -20.18 13.23
CA GLU A 101 -14.14 -20.09 13.78
C GLU A 101 -14.26 -18.77 14.56
N PRO A 102 -15.04 -17.79 14.07
CA PRO A 102 -15.01 -16.47 14.65
C PRO A 102 -15.65 -16.49 16.03
N SER A 103 -14.96 -15.88 17.00
CA SER A 103 -15.58 -15.43 18.24
C SER A 103 -16.77 -14.55 17.87
N ALA A 104 -17.99 -14.96 18.27
CA ALA A 104 -19.28 -14.29 18.06
C ALA A 104 -19.25 -13.10 17.05
N ARG A 105 -19.52 -13.36 15.76
CA ARG A 105 -19.65 -12.28 14.77
C ARG A 105 -20.69 -11.28 15.25
N HIS A 106 -20.30 -10.02 15.44
CA HIS A 106 -21.26 -8.94 15.65
C HIS A 106 -22.07 -8.75 14.36
N ALA A 107 -23.23 -9.39 14.28
CA ALA A 107 -24.08 -9.36 13.11
C ALA A 107 -24.59 -7.95 12.84
N LEU A 108 -24.38 -7.47 11.62
CA LEU A 108 -24.97 -6.24 11.12
C LEU A 108 -26.17 -6.55 10.24
N PRO A 109 -27.19 -5.67 10.18
CA PRO A 109 -28.33 -5.85 9.29
C PRO A 109 -27.88 -6.05 7.84
N THR A 110 -28.52 -6.95 7.09
CA THR A 110 -28.14 -7.25 5.70
C THR A 110 -28.61 -6.19 4.71
N ASN A 111 -29.54 -5.33 5.10
CA ASN A 111 -30.19 -4.36 4.21
C ASN A 111 -29.79 -2.90 4.52
N GLU A 112 -28.79 -2.70 5.38
CA GLU A 112 -28.31 -1.37 5.73
C GLU A 112 -26.91 -1.13 5.15
N PRO A 113 -26.65 0.06 4.57
CA PRO A 113 -25.33 0.43 4.12
C PRO A 113 -24.28 0.31 5.23
N ARG A 114 -23.07 -0.12 4.85
CA ARG A 114 -21.91 -0.23 5.75
C ARG A 114 -21.24 1.12 5.94
N ILE A 115 -21.18 1.93 4.89
CA ILE A 115 -20.59 3.26 4.89
C ILE A 115 -21.55 4.18 4.16
N VAL A 116 -21.85 5.34 4.75
CA VAL A 116 -22.52 6.45 4.07
C VAL A 116 -21.75 7.72 4.40
N LEU A 117 -21.22 8.37 3.38
CA LEU A 117 -20.62 9.69 3.47
C LEU A 117 -21.40 10.61 2.53
N ASN A 118 -21.98 11.69 3.06
CA ASN A 118 -22.68 12.69 2.26
C ASN A 118 -21.87 13.98 2.23
N ASN A 119 -21.53 14.43 1.02
CA ASN A 119 -20.80 15.69 0.77
C ASN A 119 -19.55 15.84 1.67
N GLY A 120 -18.77 14.77 1.79
CA GLY A 120 -17.60 14.71 2.65
C GLY A 120 -16.52 15.72 2.25
N VAL A 121 -16.02 16.44 3.25
CA VAL A 121 -14.94 17.42 3.12
C VAL A 121 -13.84 17.11 4.13
N VAL A 122 -12.59 17.12 3.66
CA VAL A 122 -11.41 17.05 4.53
C VAL A 122 -10.38 18.04 4.02
N SER A 123 -9.88 18.89 4.91
CA SER A 123 -8.88 19.91 4.58
C SER A 123 -7.72 19.91 5.58
N TYR A 124 -6.49 20.13 5.10
CA TYR A 124 -5.32 20.37 5.95
C TYR A 124 -4.74 21.74 5.61
N ASN A 125 -4.55 22.61 6.61
CA ASN A 125 -4.01 23.97 6.43
C ASN A 125 -4.68 24.70 5.25
N ASP A 126 -6.02 24.70 5.25
CA ASP A 126 -6.90 25.29 4.22
C ASP A 126 -6.79 24.68 2.80
N ARG A 127 -6.04 23.60 2.63
CA ARG A 127 -6.01 22.83 1.37
C ARG A 127 -7.03 21.71 1.42
N PRO A 128 -8.08 21.73 0.57
CA PRO A 128 -9.04 20.63 0.49
C PRO A 128 -8.36 19.39 -0.11
N ILE A 129 -8.44 18.28 0.62
CA ILE A 129 -8.03 16.94 0.16
C ILE A 129 -9.25 16.19 -0.40
N LEU A 130 -10.36 16.22 0.34
CA LEU A 130 -11.66 15.73 -0.12
C LEU A 130 -12.62 16.92 -0.18
N ASN A 131 -13.40 17.01 -1.25
CA ASN A 131 -14.32 18.12 -1.48
C ASN A 131 -15.64 17.61 -2.06
N ASN A 132 -16.72 17.71 -1.29
CA ASN A 132 -18.07 17.25 -1.64
C ASN A 132 -18.13 15.80 -2.15
N LEU A 133 -17.38 14.90 -1.52
CA LEU A 133 -17.41 13.48 -1.87
C LEU A 133 -18.63 12.79 -1.23
N SER A 134 -19.55 12.31 -2.04
CA SER A 134 -20.63 11.43 -1.57
C SER A 134 -20.36 9.99 -1.97
N TRP A 135 -20.35 9.09 -1.00
CA TRP A 135 -20.03 7.68 -1.20
C TRP A 135 -20.84 6.79 -0.27
N GLN A 136 -21.37 5.70 -0.82
CA GLN A 136 -22.12 4.69 -0.09
C GLN A 136 -21.56 3.31 -0.43
N VAL A 137 -21.33 2.49 0.60
CA VAL A 137 -20.92 1.09 0.47
C VAL A 137 -22.02 0.21 1.04
N ASN A 138 -22.58 -0.66 0.22
CA ASN A 138 -23.61 -1.61 0.62
C ASN A 138 -23.03 -2.97 1.05
N PRO A 139 -23.81 -3.79 1.78
CA PRO A 139 -23.38 -5.13 2.16
C PRO A 139 -23.02 -5.98 0.95
N GLY A 140 -21.86 -6.65 1.00
CA GLY A 140 -21.37 -7.54 -0.08
C GLY A 140 -20.66 -6.82 -1.23
N GLU A 141 -20.58 -5.49 -1.21
CA GLU A 141 -19.83 -4.75 -2.23
C GLU A 141 -18.33 -4.77 -1.96
N HIS A 142 -17.56 -4.89 -3.04
CA HIS A 142 -16.10 -4.80 -3.04
C HIS A 142 -15.68 -3.56 -3.81
N TRP A 143 -14.91 -2.69 -3.15
CA TRP A 143 -14.51 -1.40 -3.70
C TRP A 143 -13.00 -1.32 -3.89
N GLN A 144 -12.58 -0.79 -5.04
CA GLN A 144 -11.19 -0.46 -5.32
C GLN A 144 -11.05 1.07 -5.39
N ILE A 145 -10.18 1.64 -4.54
CA ILE A 145 -9.90 3.08 -4.54
C ILE A 145 -8.54 3.30 -5.21
N VAL A 146 -8.55 3.89 -6.40
CA VAL A 146 -7.35 4.15 -7.21
C VAL A 146 -7.14 5.65 -7.42
N GLY A 147 -5.88 6.05 -7.60
CA GLY A 147 -5.50 7.43 -7.86
C GLY A 147 -4.02 7.68 -7.59
N PRO A 148 -3.45 8.80 -8.07
CA PRO A 148 -2.05 9.13 -7.88
C PRO A 148 -1.71 9.39 -6.40
N ASN A 149 -0.42 9.44 -6.07
CA ASN A 149 0.03 9.83 -4.75
C ASN A 149 -0.46 11.24 -4.40
N GLY A 150 -0.90 11.43 -3.15
CA GLY A 150 -1.50 12.69 -2.70
C GLY A 150 -2.98 12.89 -3.06
N ALA A 151 -3.63 12.00 -3.82
CA ALA A 151 -5.04 12.12 -4.20
C ALA A 151 -6.05 11.98 -3.02
N GLY A 152 -5.58 11.78 -1.79
CA GLY A 152 -6.45 11.67 -0.61
C GLY A 152 -6.96 10.26 -0.30
N LYS A 153 -6.43 9.21 -0.94
CA LYS A 153 -6.84 7.80 -0.72
C LYS A 153 -6.72 7.40 0.76
N SER A 154 -5.56 7.62 1.38
CA SER A 154 -5.33 7.32 2.80
C SER A 154 -6.17 8.21 3.72
N THR A 155 -6.48 9.44 3.28
CA THR A 155 -7.38 10.35 4.00
C THR A 155 -8.82 9.82 3.99
N LEU A 156 -9.29 9.31 2.85
CA LEU A 156 -10.60 8.66 2.74
C LEU A 156 -10.65 7.38 3.59
N LEU A 157 -9.60 6.55 3.55
CA LEU A 157 -9.52 5.35 4.38
C LEU A 157 -9.54 5.69 5.88
N SER A 158 -8.77 6.68 6.33
CA SER A 158 -8.77 7.10 7.73
C SER A 158 -10.09 7.70 8.22
N LEU A 159 -10.90 8.30 7.33
CA LEU A 159 -12.28 8.66 7.65
C LEU A 159 -13.13 7.42 7.96
N ILE A 160 -13.12 6.42 7.07
CA ILE A 160 -13.98 5.25 7.21
C ILE A 160 -13.50 4.25 8.27
N THR A 161 -12.22 4.28 8.66
CA THR A 161 -11.71 3.55 9.84
C THR A 161 -12.00 4.27 11.16
N GLY A 162 -12.50 5.51 11.09
CA GLY A 162 -12.81 6.34 12.25
C GLY A 162 -11.60 6.95 12.95
N ASP A 163 -10.42 6.93 12.31
CA ASP A 163 -9.17 7.48 12.85
C ASP A 163 -9.00 8.97 12.56
N HIS A 164 -9.66 9.48 11.53
CA HIS A 164 -9.55 10.88 11.14
C HIS A 164 -10.45 11.80 11.99
N PRO A 165 -9.93 12.85 12.65
CA PRO A 165 -10.71 13.71 13.55
C PRO A 165 -11.83 14.48 12.83
N GLN A 166 -11.63 14.90 11.58
CA GLN A 166 -12.70 15.55 10.80
C GLN A 166 -13.83 14.57 10.43
N GLY A 167 -13.75 13.28 10.78
CA GLY A 167 -14.90 12.37 10.68
C GLY A 167 -16.09 12.84 11.52
N TYR A 168 -15.88 13.55 12.62
CA TYR A 168 -16.95 14.11 13.46
C TYR A 168 -17.62 15.35 12.85
N SER A 169 -16.94 16.07 11.95
CA SER A 169 -17.47 17.25 11.28
C SER A 169 -18.13 16.94 9.94
N ASN A 170 -18.18 15.67 9.55
CA ASN A 170 -18.76 15.20 8.30
C ASN A 170 -20.08 14.45 8.54
N ASP A 171 -20.96 14.46 7.54
CA ASP A 171 -22.11 13.55 7.53
C ASP A 171 -21.66 12.14 7.14
N LEU A 172 -21.06 11.47 8.12
CA LEU A 172 -20.47 10.14 8.00
C LEU A 172 -21.21 9.16 8.92
N THR A 173 -21.74 8.10 8.34
CA THR A 173 -22.36 6.98 9.05
C THR A 173 -21.57 5.71 8.74
N LEU A 174 -21.13 5.02 9.79
CA LEU A 174 -20.38 3.77 9.73
C LEU A 174 -21.17 2.70 10.47
N PHE A 175 -21.53 1.62 9.77
CA PHE A 175 -22.25 0.47 10.32
C PHE A 175 -23.54 0.88 11.08
N GLY A 176 -24.33 1.78 10.47
CA GLY A 176 -25.57 2.29 11.04
C GLY A 176 -25.39 3.35 12.14
N ARG A 177 -24.16 3.74 12.48
CA ARG A 177 -23.85 4.74 13.51
C ARG A 177 -23.30 6.01 12.90
N ARG A 178 -24.01 7.12 13.10
CA ARG A 178 -23.55 8.45 12.67
C ARG A 178 -22.39 8.90 13.55
N ARG A 179 -21.33 9.42 12.93
CA ARG A 179 -20.19 9.98 13.65
C ARG A 179 -20.59 11.22 14.44
N GLY A 180 -20.12 11.30 15.69
CA GLY A 180 -20.44 12.40 16.60
C GLY A 180 -21.83 12.31 17.24
N SER A 181 -22.48 11.15 17.19
CA SER A 181 -23.79 10.91 17.83
C SER A 181 -23.68 10.42 19.28
N GLY A 182 -22.46 10.26 19.79
CA GLY A 182 -22.18 9.70 21.13
C GLY A 182 -21.68 8.26 21.09
N GLU A 183 -21.33 7.75 19.91
CA GLU A 183 -20.69 6.45 19.71
C GLU A 183 -19.26 6.43 20.23
N THR A 184 -18.80 5.26 20.69
CA THR A 184 -17.37 5.06 20.94
C THR A 184 -16.65 4.69 19.64
N ILE A 185 -15.35 5.00 19.55
CA ILE A 185 -14.52 4.53 18.43
C ILE A 185 -14.52 2.98 18.36
N TRP A 186 -14.59 2.31 19.52
CA TRP A 186 -14.65 0.85 19.62
C TRP A 186 -15.91 0.25 19.02
N ASP A 187 -17.05 0.95 19.10
CA ASP A 187 -18.30 0.50 18.46
C ASP A 187 -18.22 0.42 16.94
N ILE A 188 -17.34 1.23 16.34
CA ILE A 188 -17.06 1.18 14.91
C ILE A 188 -15.99 0.13 14.62
N LYS A 189 -14.86 0.17 15.34
CA LYS A 189 -13.70 -0.68 15.05
C LYS A 189 -13.96 -2.17 15.22
N LYS A 190 -14.89 -2.59 16.08
CA LYS A 190 -15.27 -4.01 16.24
C LYS A 190 -15.83 -4.66 14.97
N HIS A 191 -16.24 -3.86 13.98
CA HIS A 191 -16.75 -4.32 12.68
C HIS A 191 -15.72 -4.20 11.55
N ILE A 192 -14.50 -3.75 11.82
CA ILE A 192 -13.46 -3.50 10.83
C ILE A 192 -12.30 -4.45 11.07
N GLY A 193 -12.01 -5.30 10.07
CA GLY A 193 -10.67 -5.85 9.89
C GLY A 193 -9.84 -4.85 9.07
N TYR A 194 -8.68 -4.43 9.58
CA TYR A 194 -7.83 -3.45 8.91
C TYR A 194 -6.43 -4.03 8.70
N VAL A 195 -5.98 -4.04 7.45
CA VAL A 195 -4.64 -4.49 7.05
C VAL A 195 -3.98 -3.36 6.29
N SER A 196 -2.74 -3.03 6.65
CA SER A 196 -1.99 -1.91 6.10
C SER A 196 -0.48 -2.18 6.24
N SER A 197 0.30 -1.82 5.22
CA SER A 197 1.77 -1.90 5.28
C SER A 197 2.32 -1.02 6.41
N SER A 198 1.73 0.15 6.66
CA SER A 198 2.14 1.04 7.76
C SER A 198 1.90 0.41 9.13
N LEU A 199 0.79 -0.30 9.33
CA LEU A 199 0.56 -1.05 10.57
C LEU A 199 1.63 -2.12 10.79
N HIS A 200 2.04 -2.81 9.73
CA HIS A 200 3.08 -3.83 9.84
C HIS A 200 4.45 -3.23 10.18
N LEU A 201 4.76 -2.03 9.65
CA LEU A 201 5.99 -1.30 9.97
C LEU A 201 6.00 -0.75 11.40
N ASP A 202 4.91 -0.13 11.86
CA ASP A 202 4.82 0.47 13.20
C ASP A 202 4.88 -0.60 14.31
N TYR A 203 4.39 -1.81 14.05
CA TYR A 203 4.41 -2.92 15.01
C TYR A 203 5.70 -3.77 14.97
N ARG A 204 6.63 -3.52 14.04
CA ARG A 204 7.95 -4.16 14.03
C ARG A 204 8.92 -3.56 15.06
N VAL A 205 8.58 -2.42 15.67
CA VAL A 205 9.43 -1.75 16.67
C VAL A 205 8.89 -2.02 18.07
N SER A 206 8.95 -3.27 18.51
CA SER A 206 8.87 -3.62 19.93
C SER A 206 9.63 -4.91 20.20
N THR A 207 10.96 -4.78 20.16
CA THR A 207 11.91 -5.64 20.88
C THR A 207 12.94 -4.76 21.53
#